data_AF-A0A8W8JZ87-F1
#
_entry.id   AF-A0A8W8JZ87-F1
#
_cell.length_a   1.000
_cell.length_b   1.000
_cell.length_c   1.000
_cell.angle_alpha   90.00
_cell.angle_beta   90.00
_cell.angle_gamma   90.00
#
_symmetry.space_group_name_H-M   'P 1'
#
loop_
_entity.id
_entity.type
_entity.pdbx_description
1 polymer ?
#
loop_
_entity_poly.entity_id
_entity_poly.type
_entity_poly.pdbx_seq_one_letter_code
_entity_poly.pdbx_strand_id
1 'polypeptide(L)'
;MMNIKLYLCFVAHIFSFHVVLVTSAANQCVPVLNNKCTSELGSYNLTRFPNALGHSDYTASDGEFHQFLNLIDSSCSPSLLPFLCSAFYPKCDPLTSTVLPPCATECVKSLSQCSFLFTFYGFNWPSNLSCDRFSDGSHCPQPGVSTCSTDVKKYTEKPCLEYTKKAATNTSTYWFGTNYNAVCPKGSATSFNCTNSRQGTADSIASRLQLDLSQLDRTVNITYTHGEGSYQSCGSKFRVWNGNYIEVQPGDGVYKAYDVHQFPRIQWHAAKSELDSLIVYDVGNLYVHGIYVNIVHGEISSGQVLKSYLHPIPPQTEPNPFAFLVFKQSSSLSVSDATKQMLLQTTDLAAITKTLELTGPVALNWINVVRDPYAIEGLVDLHIADLCPYLETGALLKHNRSFIHSDTFLDVALSVTFNPSATTYTSCCSTHTVTAKKVTLKSLAPTYVDTADVRTEAAPTINFYKAGLISLNRVTDTYTLICIDPDVSKSHSPIIHWMVTNIPDGNIQNGQTVLPYIGPMPPPGKNHTYYFLLYKQSSPVDASTVDGYAGPHCQGRCLFDINRFVADNHMTLSGALWMIAHNDAYIRHLYVTQRGMDEHAVCHGVSGYSANCHESVVIVG
;
A
#
# COMPACT_ATOMS: atom_id res chain seq x y z
N MET A 1 -77.88 68.65 34.87
CA MET A 1 -79.12 68.06 35.41
C MET A 1 -79.11 66.58 35.11
N MET A 2 -79.25 65.77 36.17
CA MET A 2 -79.76 64.39 36.23
C MET A 2 -79.17 63.29 35.31
N ASN A 3 -79.06 62.03 35.71
CA ASN A 3 -78.91 61.32 36.98
C ASN A 3 -78.95 59.82 36.63
N ILE A 4 -78.23 59.02 37.42
CA ILE A 4 -78.62 57.69 37.93
C ILE A 4 -78.42 56.43 37.05
N LYS A 5 -77.67 55.52 37.68
CA LYS A 5 -77.36 54.11 37.40
C LYS A 5 -78.55 53.16 37.65
N LEU A 6 -78.56 51.98 36.99
CA LEU A 6 -78.69 50.61 37.57
C LEU A 6 -78.62 49.56 36.43
N TYR A 7 -77.53 48.80 36.24
CA TYR A 7 -77.17 47.47 36.80
C TYR A 7 -78.07 46.27 36.44
N LEU A 8 -77.56 45.31 35.62
CA LEU A 8 -77.20 43.92 36.00
C LEU A 8 -77.04 42.94 34.79
N CYS A 9 -75.86 42.31 34.72
CA CYS A 9 -75.62 40.86 34.49
C CYS A 9 -75.65 40.13 33.10
N PHE A 10 -74.60 39.28 32.92
CA PHE A 10 -74.44 38.01 32.18
C PHE A 10 -73.87 37.92 30.73
N VAL A 11 -72.60 37.45 30.66
CA VAL A 11 -72.02 36.27 29.93
C VAL A 11 -71.69 36.28 28.40
N ALA A 12 -70.38 36.04 28.16
CA ALA A 12 -69.64 35.27 27.11
C ALA A 12 -69.94 35.37 25.59
N HIS A 13 -68.92 35.70 24.78
CA HIS A 13 -68.14 34.74 23.95
C HIS A 13 -67.08 35.44 23.04
N ILE A 14 -65.81 35.06 23.24
CA ILE A 14 -64.73 34.69 22.28
C ILE A 14 -64.70 35.35 20.88
N PHE A 15 -63.62 36.10 20.58
CA PHE A 15 -62.56 35.71 19.62
C PHE A 15 -61.36 36.67 19.73
N SER A 16 -60.25 36.15 20.25
CA SER A 16 -58.96 36.83 20.37
C SER A 16 -58.21 36.77 19.04
N PHE A 17 -57.96 37.92 18.41
CA PHE A 17 -56.84 38.07 17.48
C PHE A 17 -55.62 38.53 18.29
N HIS A 18 -54.74 37.58 18.63
CA HIS A 18 -53.40 37.91 19.11
C HIS A 18 -52.54 38.29 17.91
N VAL A 19 -52.27 39.58 17.78
CA VAL A 19 -51.01 40.05 17.18
C VAL A 19 -49.91 39.55 18.11
N VAL A 20 -49.26 38.45 17.73
CA VAL A 20 -47.97 38.08 18.32
C VAL A 20 -46.97 39.10 17.82
N LEU A 21 -46.82 40.18 18.59
CA LEU A 21 -45.56 40.90 18.65
C LEU A 21 -44.51 39.87 19.06
N VAL A 22 -43.75 39.37 18.10
CA VAL A 22 -42.49 38.67 18.37
C VAL A 22 -41.56 39.72 18.95
N THR A 23 -41.65 39.89 20.26
CA THR A 23 -40.60 40.51 21.04
C THR A 23 -39.35 39.69 20.77
N SER A 24 -38.29 40.36 20.30
CA SER A 24 -37.00 39.76 19.99
C SER A 24 -36.56 38.83 21.11
N ALA A 25 -36.53 37.52 20.85
CA ALA A 25 -35.94 36.52 21.72
C ALA A 25 -34.41 36.63 21.69
N ALA A 26 -33.87 37.78 22.06
CA ALA A 26 -32.46 37.92 22.32
C ALA A 26 -32.16 37.06 23.56
N ASN A 27 -31.30 36.06 23.40
CA ASN A 27 -30.69 35.21 24.45
C ASN A 27 -31.29 33.83 24.76
N GLN A 28 -32.17 33.25 23.93
CA GLN A 28 -32.65 31.86 24.11
C GLN A 28 -32.05 30.90 23.07
N CYS A 29 -31.82 29.64 23.46
CA CYS A 29 -31.39 28.60 22.53
C CYS A 29 -32.53 28.23 21.57
N VAL A 30 -32.23 28.12 20.27
CA VAL A 30 -33.15 27.78 19.18
C VAL A 30 -32.67 26.53 18.43
N PRO A 31 -33.56 25.77 17.76
CA PRO A 31 -33.16 24.57 17.02
C PRO A 31 -32.21 24.84 15.84
N VAL A 32 -31.29 23.92 15.57
CA VAL A 32 -30.48 23.91 14.34
C VAL A 32 -31.33 23.36 13.19
N LEU A 33 -31.57 24.18 12.16
CA LEU A 33 -32.42 23.80 11.01
C LEU A 33 -31.62 23.38 9.75
N ASN A 34 -30.29 23.48 9.76
CA ASN A 34 -29.45 23.19 8.59
C ASN A 34 -29.27 21.68 8.45
N ASN A 35 -29.77 21.10 7.36
CA ASN A 35 -29.82 19.66 7.13
C ASN A 35 -28.44 18.97 7.12
N LYS A 36 -27.40 19.60 6.58
CA LYS A 36 -26.03 19.07 6.60
C LYS A 36 -25.48 19.08 8.03
N CYS A 37 -25.80 20.08 8.85
CA CYS A 37 -25.31 20.14 10.23
C CYS A 37 -26.12 19.31 11.22
N THR A 38 -27.42 19.07 11.00
CA THR A 38 -28.25 18.28 11.94
C THR A 38 -27.79 16.82 12.04
N SER A 39 -27.32 16.23 10.93
CA SER A 39 -26.78 14.86 10.92
C SER A 39 -25.36 14.78 11.47
N GLU A 40 -24.53 15.78 11.17
CA GLU A 40 -23.09 15.76 11.48
C GLU A 40 -22.77 16.09 12.95
N LEU A 41 -23.55 17.00 13.55
CA LEU A 41 -23.24 17.46 14.90
C LEU A 41 -23.56 16.42 15.97
N GLY A 42 -24.56 15.55 15.76
CA GLY A 42 -24.90 14.32 16.50
C GLY A 42 -25.11 14.39 18.04
N SER A 43 -24.61 15.44 18.68
CA SER A 43 -24.34 15.60 20.10
C SER A 43 -25.06 16.81 20.69
N TYR A 44 -25.66 17.65 19.84
CA TYR A 44 -26.58 18.72 20.20
C TYR A 44 -27.44 19.13 19.00
N ASN A 45 -28.60 19.76 19.30
CA ASN A 45 -29.57 20.23 18.31
C ASN A 45 -30.03 21.68 18.57
N LEU A 46 -29.39 22.39 19.50
CA LEU A 46 -29.72 23.77 19.88
C LEU A 46 -28.52 24.71 19.66
N THR A 47 -28.79 25.88 19.07
CA THR A 47 -27.86 26.98 18.82
C THR A 47 -28.41 28.30 19.39
N ARG A 48 -27.64 29.39 19.36
CA ARG A 48 -28.10 30.71 19.79
C ARG A 48 -27.48 31.81 18.93
N PHE A 49 -28.23 32.90 18.75
CA PHE A 49 -27.79 34.12 18.09
C PHE A 49 -27.72 35.30 19.09
N PRO A 50 -26.77 36.24 18.93
CA PRO A 50 -25.75 36.26 17.89
C PRO A 50 -24.70 35.14 18.03
N ASN A 51 -24.30 34.55 16.91
CA ASN A 51 -23.30 33.47 16.90
C ASN A 51 -21.87 34.02 17.02
N ALA A 52 -20.87 33.13 17.11
CA ALA A 52 -19.45 33.51 17.26
C ALA A 52 -18.91 34.37 16.11
N LEU A 53 -19.59 34.40 14.96
CA LEU A 53 -19.23 35.18 13.79
C LEU A 53 -19.95 36.54 13.73
N GLY A 54 -20.92 36.78 14.61
CA GLY A 54 -21.66 38.03 14.71
C GLY A 54 -23.00 38.07 13.96
N HIS A 55 -23.46 36.94 13.40
CA HIS A 55 -24.77 36.88 12.72
C HIS A 55 -25.90 37.06 13.72
N SER A 56 -26.87 37.94 13.41
CA SER A 56 -28.00 38.27 14.28
C SER A 56 -29.12 37.23 14.28
N ASP A 57 -29.22 36.42 13.22
CA ASP A 57 -30.28 35.44 13.02
C ASP A 57 -29.84 34.27 12.14
N TYR A 58 -30.74 33.29 12.04
CA TYR A 58 -30.52 32.06 11.29
C TYR A 58 -30.35 32.32 9.79
N THR A 59 -31.17 33.19 9.19
CA THR A 59 -31.17 33.46 7.74
C THR A 59 -29.83 34.03 7.29
N ALA A 60 -29.26 34.96 8.06
CA ALA A 60 -27.95 35.53 7.78
C ALA A 60 -26.83 34.47 7.87
N SER A 61 -26.85 33.65 8.93
CA SER A 61 -25.86 32.58 9.15
C SER A 61 -25.92 31.51 8.05
N ASP A 62 -27.12 31.09 7.68
CA ASP A 62 -27.35 30.04 6.68
C ASP A 62 -26.97 30.49 5.26
N GLY A 63 -27.24 31.76 4.92
CA GLY A 63 -26.83 32.33 3.63
C GLY A 63 -25.32 32.35 3.41
N GLU A 64 -24.53 32.63 4.45
CA GLU A 64 -23.07 32.60 4.36
C GLU A 64 -22.51 31.17 4.37
N PHE A 65 -23.10 30.26 5.17
CA PHE A 65 -22.73 28.83 5.16
C PHE A 65 -22.87 28.19 3.78
N HIS A 66 -23.89 28.56 2.99
CA HIS A 66 -24.12 28.03 1.64
C HIS A 66 -22.95 28.27 0.67
N GLN A 67 -22.08 29.25 0.92
CA GLN A 67 -20.92 29.52 0.07
C GLN A 67 -19.84 28.42 0.16
N PHE A 68 -19.89 27.60 1.22
CA PHE A 68 -18.90 26.55 1.48
C PHE A 68 -19.28 25.18 0.88
N LEU A 69 -20.47 25.02 0.26
CA LEU A 69 -20.99 23.71 -0.15
C LEU A 69 -20.07 22.97 -1.13
N ASN A 70 -19.53 23.66 -2.14
CA ASN A 70 -18.59 23.05 -3.09
C ASN A 70 -17.30 22.55 -2.40
N LEU A 71 -16.83 23.28 -1.39
CA LEU A 71 -15.65 22.91 -0.62
C LEU A 71 -15.96 21.71 0.30
N ILE A 72 -17.14 21.68 0.91
CA ILE A 72 -17.63 20.57 1.74
C ILE A 72 -17.74 19.29 0.90
N ASP A 73 -18.38 19.37 -0.27
CA ASP A 73 -18.62 18.20 -1.13
C ASP A 73 -17.32 17.62 -1.73
N SER A 74 -16.23 18.41 -1.78
CA SER A 74 -14.91 17.93 -2.19
C SER A 74 -14.25 16.95 -1.21
N SER A 75 -14.73 16.89 0.04
CA SER A 75 -14.19 16.02 1.10
C SER A 75 -12.68 16.19 1.38
N CYS A 76 -12.12 17.38 1.16
CA CYS A 76 -10.69 17.67 1.35
C CYS A 76 -10.20 17.51 2.80
N SER A 77 -11.08 17.65 3.79
CA SER A 77 -10.77 17.44 5.20
C SER A 77 -11.97 16.86 5.96
N PRO A 78 -11.78 15.83 6.80
CA PRO A 78 -12.84 15.33 7.68
C PRO A 78 -13.21 16.35 8.78
N SER A 79 -12.35 17.34 9.06
CA SER A 79 -12.58 18.39 10.06
C SER A 79 -13.44 19.55 9.56
N LEU A 80 -13.60 19.72 8.24
CA LEU A 80 -14.18 20.92 7.63
C LEU A 80 -15.66 21.12 7.99
N LEU A 81 -16.50 20.12 7.75
CA LEU A 81 -17.94 20.21 8.00
C LEU A 81 -18.26 20.34 9.51
N PRO A 82 -17.65 19.56 10.42
CA PRO A 82 -17.79 19.77 11.87
C PRO A 82 -17.38 21.18 12.32
N PHE A 83 -16.25 21.70 11.83
CA PHE A 83 -15.79 23.06 12.17
C PHE A 83 -16.80 24.12 11.72
N LEU A 84 -17.21 24.12 10.44
CA LEU A 84 -18.15 25.10 9.92
C LEU A 84 -19.50 25.04 10.66
N CYS A 85 -20.02 23.84 10.92
CA CYS A 85 -21.25 23.69 11.68
C CYS A 85 -21.13 24.26 13.10
N SER A 86 -19.99 24.09 13.77
CA SER A 86 -19.75 24.67 15.11
C SER A 86 -19.58 26.20 15.09
N ALA A 87 -19.08 26.78 13.99
CA ALA A 87 -18.90 28.23 13.84
C ALA A 87 -20.19 28.96 13.51
N PHE A 88 -20.98 28.42 12.58
CA PHE A 88 -22.25 29.00 12.14
C PHE A 88 -23.41 28.66 13.09
N TYR A 89 -23.38 27.49 13.73
CA TYR A 89 -24.42 27.01 14.65
C TYR A 89 -23.83 26.46 15.95
N PRO A 90 -23.17 27.31 16.77
CA PRO A 90 -22.48 26.85 17.98
C PRO A 90 -23.44 26.27 19.02
N LYS A 91 -22.99 25.26 19.77
CA LYS A 91 -23.79 24.60 20.80
C LYS A 91 -24.25 25.57 21.88
N CYS A 92 -25.55 25.59 22.13
CA CYS A 92 -26.16 26.36 23.20
C CYS A 92 -26.68 25.43 24.31
N ASP A 93 -26.26 25.66 25.56
CA ASP A 93 -26.81 24.97 26.72
C ASP A 93 -28.14 25.64 27.16
N PRO A 94 -29.29 24.93 27.11
CA PRO A 94 -30.58 25.53 27.47
C PRO A 94 -30.70 25.93 28.94
N LEU A 95 -29.89 25.36 29.84
CA LEU A 95 -29.93 25.66 31.27
C LEU A 95 -29.12 26.90 31.63
N THR A 96 -27.93 27.03 31.04
CA THR A 96 -26.98 28.11 31.36
C THR A 96 -26.96 29.22 30.31
N SER A 97 -27.63 29.01 29.18
CA SER A 97 -27.55 29.85 27.97
C SER A 97 -26.12 30.08 27.48
N THR A 98 -25.16 29.24 27.91
CA THR A 98 -23.76 29.33 27.49
C THR A 98 -23.61 28.81 26.07
N VAL A 99 -22.74 29.47 25.31
CA VAL A 99 -22.43 29.10 23.93
C VAL A 99 -21.00 28.60 23.89
N LEU A 100 -20.80 27.38 23.38
CA LEU A 100 -19.46 26.82 23.22
C LEU A 100 -18.83 27.33 21.93
N PRO A 101 -17.62 27.92 21.98
CA PRO A 101 -16.96 28.44 20.80
C PRO A 101 -16.39 27.31 19.91
N PRO A 102 -16.16 27.58 18.61
CA PRO A 102 -15.45 26.69 17.71
C PRO A 102 -14.01 26.44 18.19
N CYS A 103 -13.45 25.29 17.81
CA CYS A 103 -12.08 24.93 18.14
C CYS A 103 -11.11 25.51 17.12
N ALA A 104 -10.09 26.23 17.60
CA ALA A 104 -9.06 26.85 16.78
C ALA A 104 -8.32 25.80 15.94
N THR A 105 -8.07 24.62 16.50
CA THR A 105 -7.31 23.63 15.73
C THR A 105 -8.13 22.91 14.66
N GLU A 106 -9.42 22.67 14.89
CA GLU A 106 -10.27 22.12 13.82
C GLU A 106 -10.41 23.14 12.67
N CYS A 107 -10.38 24.45 12.96
CA CYS A 107 -10.24 25.50 11.95
C CYS A 107 -8.93 25.37 11.14
N VAL A 108 -7.78 25.27 11.83
CA VAL A 108 -6.45 25.19 11.18
C VAL A 108 -6.30 23.94 10.32
N LYS A 109 -6.78 22.77 10.79
CA LYS A 109 -6.78 21.53 10.00
C LYS A 109 -7.62 21.67 8.72
N SER A 110 -8.82 22.23 8.86
CA SER A 110 -9.73 22.47 7.74
C SER A 110 -9.12 23.42 6.71
N LEU A 111 -8.51 24.51 7.18
CA LEU A 111 -7.85 25.50 6.33
C LEU A 111 -6.64 24.90 5.59
N SER A 112 -5.74 24.21 6.30
CA SER A 112 -4.52 23.64 5.72
C SER A 112 -4.79 22.57 4.67
N GLN A 113 -5.62 21.58 4.99
CA GLN A 113 -5.91 20.44 4.12
C GLN A 113 -6.73 20.82 2.88
N CYS A 114 -7.53 21.89 2.96
CA CYS A 114 -8.37 22.36 1.86
C CYS A 114 -7.77 23.53 1.07
N SER A 115 -6.64 24.10 1.50
CA SER A 115 -6.03 25.30 0.91
C SER A 115 -5.73 25.20 -0.58
N PHE A 116 -5.37 24.01 -1.08
CA PHE A 116 -5.07 23.79 -2.50
C PHE A 116 -6.29 24.02 -3.42
N LEU A 117 -7.50 23.85 -2.90
CA LEU A 117 -8.75 24.04 -3.65
C LEU A 117 -9.16 25.51 -3.79
N PHE A 118 -8.55 26.41 -3.02
CA PHE A 118 -8.88 27.84 -3.04
C PHE A 118 -8.63 28.47 -4.41
N THR A 119 -7.53 28.08 -5.05
CA THR A 119 -7.20 28.53 -6.42
C THR A 119 -8.16 27.93 -7.45
N PHE A 120 -8.57 26.67 -7.25
CA PHE A 120 -9.43 25.95 -8.19
C PHE A 120 -10.88 26.45 -8.20
N TYR A 121 -11.43 26.79 -7.02
CA TYR A 121 -12.78 27.32 -6.89
C TYR A 121 -12.87 28.86 -6.82
N GLY A 122 -11.73 29.57 -6.92
CA GLY A 122 -11.69 31.03 -6.78
C GLY A 122 -12.16 31.50 -5.40
N PHE A 123 -11.93 30.69 -4.36
CA PHE A 123 -12.44 30.87 -3.01
C PHE A 123 -11.37 31.50 -2.11
N ASN A 124 -11.76 32.45 -1.26
CA ASN A 124 -10.89 33.02 -0.23
C ASN A 124 -11.45 32.74 1.16
N TRP A 125 -10.61 32.28 2.08
CA TRP A 125 -11.02 32.05 3.47
C TRP A 125 -11.39 33.39 4.14
N PRO A 126 -12.62 33.56 4.64
CA PRO A 126 -13.08 34.86 5.09
C PRO A 126 -12.49 35.22 6.44
N SER A 127 -12.22 36.51 6.67
CA SER A 127 -11.53 37.00 7.86
C SER A 127 -12.33 36.78 9.16
N ASN A 128 -13.65 36.68 9.06
CA ASN A 128 -14.51 36.36 10.20
C ASN A 128 -14.32 34.91 10.69
N LEU A 129 -13.84 34.00 9.83
CA LEU A 129 -13.44 32.63 10.18
C LEU A 129 -11.92 32.51 10.41
N SER A 130 -11.19 33.61 10.62
CA SER A 130 -9.77 33.53 10.97
C SER A 130 -9.59 32.67 12.23
N CYS A 131 -8.73 31.65 12.15
CA CYS A 131 -8.55 30.69 13.23
C CYS A 131 -7.99 31.33 14.51
N ASP A 132 -7.31 32.47 14.40
CA ASP A 132 -6.79 33.26 15.53
C ASP A 132 -7.91 33.87 16.41
N ARG A 133 -9.15 33.90 15.91
CA ARG A 133 -10.33 34.37 16.66
C ARG A 133 -10.89 33.32 17.62
N PHE A 134 -10.41 32.08 17.52
CA PHE A 134 -10.87 30.96 18.33
C PHE A 134 -9.76 30.52 19.29
N SER A 135 -10.14 29.76 20.32
CA SER A 135 -9.20 29.20 21.30
C SER A 135 -9.65 27.80 21.69
N ASP A 136 -8.71 26.88 21.85
CA ASP A 136 -9.03 25.52 22.26
C ASP A 136 -9.27 25.46 23.78
N GLY A 137 -10.49 25.10 24.16
CA GLY A 137 -10.88 24.81 25.54
C GLY A 137 -10.90 23.31 25.83
N SER A 138 -11.31 22.93 27.04
CA SER A 138 -11.45 21.53 27.45
C SER A 138 -12.48 20.73 26.63
N HIS A 139 -13.38 21.41 25.92
CA HIS A 139 -14.37 20.79 25.03
C HIS A 139 -13.83 20.51 23.62
N CYS A 140 -12.63 20.97 23.29
CA CYS A 140 -12.04 20.80 21.97
C CYS A 140 -11.29 19.48 21.84
N PRO A 141 -11.38 18.79 20.67
CA PRO A 141 -10.52 17.67 20.38
C PRO A 141 -9.07 18.11 20.53
N GLN A 142 -8.34 17.51 21.46
CA GLN A 142 -6.93 17.85 21.66
C GLN A 142 -6.16 17.40 20.40
N PRO A 143 -5.65 18.33 19.60
CA PRO A 143 -4.97 18.01 18.37
C PRO A 143 -3.51 17.79 18.71
N GLY A 144 -3.01 16.59 18.44
CA GLY A 144 -1.60 16.32 18.62
C GLY A 144 -0.78 17.13 17.62
N VAL A 145 -0.44 18.38 17.94
CA VAL A 145 0.93 18.84 17.67
C VAL A 145 1.78 17.79 18.35
N SER A 146 2.48 16.97 17.57
CA SER A 146 3.31 15.90 18.14
C SER A 146 4.16 16.54 19.24
N THR A 147 4.16 15.93 20.43
CA THR A 147 4.99 16.33 21.57
C THR A 147 6.48 16.40 21.16
N CYS A 148 6.83 15.71 20.07
CA CYS A 148 8.14 15.68 19.46
C CYS A 148 8.29 16.53 18.20
N SER A 149 7.32 17.37 17.81
CA SER A 149 7.46 18.27 16.66
C SER A 149 8.62 19.27 16.86
N THR A 150 9.27 19.64 15.76
CA THR A 150 10.30 20.68 15.75
C THR A 150 9.84 22.00 16.39
N ASP A 151 8.57 22.38 16.23
CA ASP A 151 8.01 23.60 16.83
C ASP A 151 7.94 23.55 18.36
N VAL A 152 7.65 22.39 18.95
CA VAL A 152 7.66 22.20 20.42
C VAL A 152 9.10 22.13 20.94
N LYS A 153 9.98 21.43 20.22
CA LYS A 153 11.40 21.27 20.58
C LYS A 153 12.19 22.58 20.58
N LYS A 154 11.74 23.61 19.87
CA LYS A 154 12.31 24.98 19.93
C LYS A 154 12.37 25.55 21.35
N TYR A 155 11.40 25.20 22.18
CA TYR A 155 11.27 25.73 23.54
C TYR A 155 11.79 24.77 24.60
N THR A 156 11.51 23.46 24.45
CA THR A 156 12.03 22.43 25.34
C THR A 156 11.97 21.03 24.71
N GLU A 157 12.99 20.22 24.96
CA GLU A 157 13.04 18.81 24.52
C GLU A 157 12.39 17.84 25.53
N LYS A 158 12.17 18.27 26.77
CA LYS A 158 11.76 17.41 27.89
C LYS A 158 10.45 16.64 27.62
N PRO A 159 9.38 17.25 27.08
CA PRO A 159 8.15 16.52 26.78
C PRO A 159 8.37 15.41 25.74
N CYS A 160 9.19 15.68 24.71
CA CYS A 160 9.52 14.70 23.70
C CYS A 160 10.36 13.55 24.25
N LEU A 161 11.34 13.85 25.12
CA LEU A 161 12.16 12.83 25.78
C LEU A 161 11.32 11.86 26.61
N GLU A 162 10.40 12.37 27.43
CA GLU A 162 9.53 11.52 28.24
C GLU A 162 8.57 10.68 27.39
N TYR A 163 8.05 11.27 26.30
CA TYR A 163 7.25 10.53 25.33
C TYR A 163 8.06 9.43 24.64
N THR A 164 9.29 9.73 24.21
CA THR A 164 10.21 8.77 23.58
C THR A 164 10.50 7.60 24.49
N LYS A 165 10.79 7.85 25.77
CA LYS A 165 11.02 6.80 26.78
C LYS A 165 9.79 5.89 26.90
N LYS A 166 8.60 6.49 27.06
CA LYS A 166 7.34 5.75 27.15
C LYS A 166 7.10 4.89 25.92
N ALA A 167 7.23 5.47 24.72
CA ALA A 167 7.00 4.78 23.46
C ALA A 167 8.02 3.63 23.24
N ALA A 168 9.29 3.83 23.59
CA ALA A 168 10.33 2.80 23.47
C ALA A 168 10.10 1.59 24.42
N THR A 169 9.38 1.80 25.52
CA THR A 169 9.02 0.73 26.49
C THR A 169 7.68 0.06 26.19
N ASN A 170 6.91 0.52 25.21
CA ASN A 170 5.61 -0.07 24.90
C ASN A 170 5.78 -1.50 24.36
N THR A 171 5.21 -2.47 25.05
CA THR A 171 5.33 -3.89 24.72
C THR A 171 4.25 -4.40 23.77
N SER A 172 3.26 -3.57 23.43
CA SER A 172 2.12 -3.98 22.59
C SER A 172 2.20 -3.50 21.14
N THR A 173 3.18 -2.63 20.82
CA THR A 173 3.25 -1.93 19.53
C THR A 173 3.70 -2.82 18.37
N TYR A 174 4.61 -3.76 18.62
CA TYR A 174 5.28 -4.50 17.55
C TYR A 174 4.94 -5.98 17.58
N TRP A 175 5.12 -6.65 16.45
CA TRP A 175 4.87 -8.09 16.28
C TRP A 175 5.66 -8.94 17.28
N PHE A 176 6.85 -8.52 17.69
CA PHE A 176 7.67 -9.20 18.70
C PHE A 176 7.24 -8.94 20.15
N GLY A 177 6.19 -8.16 20.37
CA GLY A 177 5.70 -7.77 21.70
C GLY A 177 4.75 -8.79 22.34
N THR A 178 3.86 -8.30 23.22
CA THR A 178 2.87 -9.13 23.94
C THR A 178 1.92 -9.89 23.00
N ASN A 179 1.73 -9.39 21.78
CA ASN A 179 0.89 -10.03 20.76
C ASN A 179 1.63 -11.08 19.92
N TYR A 180 2.91 -11.35 20.20
CA TYR A 180 3.72 -12.27 19.41
C TYR A 180 3.08 -13.64 19.21
N ASN A 181 2.47 -14.22 20.25
CA ASN A 181 1.82 -15.54 20.15
C ASN A 181 0.59 -15.55 19.23
N ALA A 182 -0.09 -14.41 19.06
CA ALA A 182 -1.19 -14.27 18.12
C ALA A 182 -0.70 -14.12 16.67
N VAL A 183 0.43 -13.43 16.48
CA VAL A 183 1.04 -13.20 15.16
C VAL A 183 1.85 -14.42 14.68
N CYS A 184 2.42 -15.19 15.62
CA CYS A 184 3.28 -16.33 15.35
C CYS A 184 2.75 -17.63 15.99
N PRO A 185 1.77 -18.31 15.38
CA PRO A 185 1.27 -19.58 15.88
C PRO A 185 2.30 -20.71 15.71
N LYS A 186 2.20 -21.74 16.56
CA LYS A 186 3.10 -22.92 16.56
C LYS A 186 3.19 -23.54 15.16
N GLY A 187 4.41 -23.82 14.70
CA GLY A 187 4.70 -24.34 13.36
C GLY A 187 5.12 -23.28 12.34
N SER A 188 5.04 -21.99 12.68
CA SER A 188 5.39 -20.88 11.79
C SER A 188 6.85 -20.40 11.92
N ALA A 189 7.75 -21.23 12.43
CA ALA A 189 9.13 -20.85 12.79
C ALA A 189 9.97 -20.31 11.62
N THR A 190 9.54 -20.55 10.38
CA THR A 190 10.18 -20.06 9.15
C THR A 190 9.59 -18.73 8.64
N SER A 191 8.56 -18.20 9.30
CA SER A 191 7.95 -16.91 8.94
C SER A 191 8.82 -15.73 9.38
N PHE A 192 8.92 -14.71 8.54
CA PHE A 192 9.62 -13.46 8.88
C PHE A 192 9.02 -12.71 10.08
N ASN A 193 7.75 -13.00 10.42
CA ASN A 193 7.06 -12.43 11.57
C ASN A 193 7.28 -13.24 12.86
N CYS A 194 8.10 -14.30 12.81
CA CYS A 194 8.28 -15.30 13.87
C CYS A 194 9.70 -15.33 14.45
N THR A 195 10.36 -14.17 14.53
CA THR A 195 11.74 -14.03 15.01
C THR A 195 11.82 -13.34 16.39
N ASN A 196 11.30 -14.00 17.44
CA ASN A 196 11.55 -13.60 18.83
C ASN A 196 11.96 -14.79 19.72
N SER A 197 13.26 -14.94 19.98
CA SER A 197 13.82 -16.01 20.82
C SER A 197 13.79 -15.71 22.33
N ARG A 198 13.40 -14.49 22.75
CA ARG A 198 13.44 -14.01 24.14
C ARG A 198 12.10 -13.44 24.60
N GLN A 199 11.00 -14.09 24.22
CA GLN A 199 9.63 -13.70 24.58
C GLN A 199 9.47 -13.43 26.08
N GLY A 200 8.75 -12.37 26.44
CA GLY A 200 8.57 -11.95 27.84
C GLY A 200 9.70 -11.08 28.38
N THR A 201 10.84 -11.01 27.68
CA THR A 201 12.02 -10.20 28.07
C THR A 201 12.52 -9.28 26.97
N ALA A 202 11.97 -9.38 25.75
CA ALA A 202 12.43 -8.69 24.55
C ALA A 202 11.22 -8.23 23.70
N ASP A 203 10.27 -7.57 24.36
CA ASP A 203 8.92 -7.29 23.86
C ASP A 203 8.71 -5.82 23.44
N SER A 204 9.74 -4.97 23.62
CA SER A 204 9.75 -3.54 23.28
C SER A 204 11.09 -3.15 22.67
N ILE A 205 11.21 -1.95 22.07
CA ILE A 205 12.49 -1.47 21.54
C ILE A 205 13.56 -1.45 22.64
N ALA A 206 13.21 -0.89 23.80
CA ALA A 206 14.14 -0.76 24.92
C ALA A 206 14.61 -2.12 25.45
N SER A 207 13.72 -3.10 25.59
CA SER A 207 14.06 -4.42 26.12
C SER A 207 14.84 -5.28 25.11
N ARG A 208 14.50 -5.24 23.80
CA ARG A 208 15.25 -5.96 22.76
C ARG A 208 16.71 -5.50 22.66
N LEU A 209 16.91 -4.19 22.75
CA LEU A 209 18.24 -3.57 22.65
C LEU A 209 18.93 -3.40 24.02
N GLN A 210 18.27 -3.76 25.12
CA GLN A 210 18.77 -3.61 26.49
C GLN A 210 19.22 -2.16 26.81
N LEU A 211 18.41 -1.18 26.42
CA LEU A 211 18.74 0.24 26.57
C LEU A 211 18.51 0.72 28.00
N ASP A 212 19.48 1.50 28.52
CA ASP A 212 19.27 2.33 29.70
C ASP A 212 18.71 3.70 29.27
N LEU A 213 17.38 3.80 29.28
CA LEU A 213 16.67 5.02 28.86
C LEU A 213 16.85 6.20 29.84
N SER A 214 17.42 5.99 31.02
CA SER A 214 17.70 7.07 31.97
C SER A 214 18.81 8.01 31.47
N GLN A 215 19.66 7.53 30.55
CA GLN A 215 20.76 8.28 29.95
C GLN A 215 20.32 9.20 28.80
N LEU A 216 19.06 9.09 28.34
CA LEU A 216 18.53 9.98 27.31
C LEU A 216 18.41 11.42 27.86
N ASP A 217 19.23 12.32 27.32
CA ASP A 217 19.31 13.73 27.70
C ASP A 217 18.92 14.69 26.57
N ARG A 218 18.79 14.20 25.33
CA ARG A 218 18.46 15.01 24.15
C ARG A 218 17.73 14.24 23.04
N THR A 219 17.12 14.99 22.13
CA THR A 219 16.42 14.42 20.97
C THR A 219 17.30 14.34 19.73
N VAL A 220 16.99 13.40 18.84
CA VAL A 220 17.60 13.30 17.50
C VAL A 220 16.53 13.50 16.43
N ASN A 221 16.76 14.48 15.56
CA ASN A 221 15.90 14.84 14.45
C ASN A 221 16.33 14.07 13.20
N ILE A 222 15.37 13.43 12.55
CA ILE A 222 15.58 12.66 11.33
C ILE A 222 14.57 13.15 10.32
N THR A 223 15.05 13.54 9.14
CA THR A 223 14.17 13.98 8.05
C THR A 223 14.52 13.25 6.77
N TYR A 224 13.52 12.67 6.12
CA TYR A 224 13.63 12.10 4.78
C TYR A 224 13.03 13.05 3.77
N THR A 225 13.61 13.06 2.57
CA THR A 225 13.02 13.72 1.42
C THR A 225 13.25 12.82 0.23
N HIS A 226 12.21 12.58 -0.56
CA HIS A 226 12.36 11.93 -1.85
C HIS A 226 11.54 12.69 -2.89
N GLY A 227 11.97 12.63 -4.14
CA GLY A 227 11.23 13.18 -5.27
C GLY A 227 10.31 12.15 -5.93
N GLU A 228 9.73 12.55 -7.05
CA GLU A 228 9.15 11.63 -8.02
C GLU A 228 10.20 10.63 -8.52
N GLY A 229 9.77 9.43 -8.86
CA GLY A 229 10.70 8.40 -9.32
C GLY A 229 10.03 7.15 -9.82
N SER A 230 10.85 6.17 -10.15
CA SER A 230 10.37 4.84 -10.51
C SER A 230 11.43 3.80 -10.21
N TYR A 231 11.00 2.61 -9.81
CA TYR A 231 11.86 1.48 -9.51
C TYR A 231 11.29 0.20 -10.15
N GLN A 232 12.13 -0.82 -10.31
CA GLN A 232 11.68 -2.15 -10.73
C GLN A 232 11.37 -2.98 -9.48
N SER A 233 10.36 -3.83 -9.58
CA SER A 233 10.10 -4.87 -8.59
C SER A 233 9.36 -6.03 -9.27
N CYS A 234 9.84 -7.25 -9.08
CA CYS A 234 9.23 -8.48 -9.58
C CYS A 234 8.89 -8.40 -11.08
N GLY A 235 9.83 -7.85 -11.88
CA GLY A 235 9.70 -7.68 -13.33
C GLY A 235 8.84 -6.49 -13.79
N SER A 236 8.29 -5.70 -12.87
CA SER A 236 7.41 -4.56 -13.19
C SER A 236 7.98 -3.21 -12.74
N LYS A 237 7.65 -2.16 -13.51
CA LYS A 237 8.00 -0.78 -13.18
C LYS A 237 6.95 -0.15 -12.29
N PHE A 238 7.34 0.26 -11.09
CA PHE A 238 6.52 1.05 -10.16
C PHE A 238 6.85 2.54 -10.32
N ARG A 239 5.83 3.40 -10.34
CA ARG A 239 5.99 4.87 -10.43
C ARG A 239 5.53 5.53 -9.15
N VAL A 240 6.31 6.52 -8.70
CA VAL A 240 6.02 7.38 -7.56
C VAL A 240 5.84 8.80 -8.09
N TRP A 241 4.60 9.29 -7.98
CA TRP A 241 4.15 10.50 -8.68
C TRP A 241 4.30 11.78 -7.87
N ASN A 242 4.60 11.69 -6.58
CA ASN A 242 4.83 12.85 -5.73
C ASN A 242 6.06 12.62 -4.85
N GLY A 243 6.85 13.67 -4.66
CA GLY A 243 7.84 13.69 -3.59
C GLY A 243 7.18 13.80 -2.22
N ASN A 244 7.87 13.35 -1.18
CA ASN A 244 7.43 13.47 0.20
C ASN A 244 8.54 14.05 1.07
N TYR A 245 8.16 14.86 2.05
CA TYR A 245 9.02 15.31 3.13
C TYR A 245 8.51 14.71 4.43
N ILE A 246 9.37 13.95 5.11
CA ILE A 246 8.99 13.20 6.32
C ILE A 246 9.85 13.71 7.47
N GLU A 247 9.20 14.28 8.49
CA GLU A 247 9.84 14.53 9.79
C GLU A 247 9.49 13.37 10.74
N VAL A 248 10.51 12.61 11.14
CA VAL A 248 10.32 11.40 11.94
C VAL A 248 10.03 11.75 13.39
N GLN A 249 8.90 11.26 13.88
CA GLN A 249 8.52 11.32 15.29
C GLN A 249 8.65 9.92 15.92
N PRO A 250 9.18 9.81 17.16
CA PRO A 250 9.36 8.51 17.82
C PRO A 250 8.04 7.75 17.97
N GLY A 251 7.88 6.61 17.31
CA GLY A 251 6.68 5.77 17.49
C GLY A 251 5.45 6.20 16.68
N ASP A 252 5.52 7.30 15.92
CA ASP A 252 4.45 7.70 15.00
C ASP A 252 4.78 7.30 13.57
N GLY A 253 3.71 7.05 12.81
CA GLY A 253 3.78 6.77 11.38
C GLY A 253 4.23 5.35 11.05
N VAL A 254 3.81 4.90 9.88
CA VAL A 254 4.26 3.67 9.24
C VAL A 254 4.64 4.06 7.81
N TYR A 255 5.91 3.88 7.46
CA TYR A 255 6.47 4.34 6.20
C TYR A 255 6.68 3.16 5.25
N LYS A 256 6.50 3.40 3.96
CA LYS A 256 6.92 2.44 2.93
C LYS A 256 8.44 2.48 2.83
N ALA A 257 9.08 1.34 2.54
CA ALA A 257 10.52 1.29 2.39
C ALA A 257 11.04 2.26 1.32
N TYR A 258 10.31 2.42 0.21
CA TYR A 258 10.65 3.44 -0.78
C TYR A 258 10.57 4.86 -0.23
N ASP A 259 9.68 5.21 0.69
CA ASP A 259 9.59 6.60 1.16
C ASP A 259 10.81 7.01 2.03
N VAL A 260 11.52 6.02 2.56
CA VAL A 260 12.68 6.18 3.47
C VAL A 260 13.95 5.50 2.92
N HIS A 261 14.02 5.25 1.61
CA HIS A 261 15.17 4.57 0.99
C HIS A 261 16.43 5.43 0.92
N GLN A 262 16.27 6.76 0.85
CA GLN A 262 17.40 7.68 0.77
C GLN A 262 18.03 7.89 2.14
N PHE A 263 19.32 8.16 2.17
CA PHE A 263 20.00 8.52 3.41
C PHE A 263 19.36 9.78 4.02
N PRO A 264 18.86 9.73 5.27
CA PRO A 264 18.19 10.88 5.87
C PRO A 264 19.18 11.96 6.31
N ARG A 265 18.67 13.17 6.49
CA ARG A 265 19.37 14.19 7.28
C ARG A 265 19.13 13.88 8.77
N ILE A 266 20.23 13.78 9.53
CA ILE A 266 20.19 13.41 10.95
C ILE A 266 20.96 14.44 11.76
N GLN A 267 20.31 15.02 12.77
CA GLN A 267 20.86 16.11 13.58
C GLN A 267 20.39 16.07 15.02
N TRP A 268 21.22 16.53 15.95
CA TRP A 268 20.87 16.70 17.37
C TRP A 268 21.66 17.86 17.99
N HIS A 269 21.26 18.27 19.19
CA HIS A 269 22.03 19.25 19.94
C HIS A 269 23.28 18.61 20.56
N ALA A 270 24.48 19.15 20.31
CA ALA A 270 25.72 18.69 20.96
C ALA A 270 26.56 19.86 21.46
N ALA A 271 27.29 19.65 22.56
CA ALA A 271 28.25 20.66 23.03
C ALA A 271 29.42 20.76 22.04
N LYS A 272 30.05 21.95 21.95
CA LYS A 272 31.10 22.22 20.93
C LYS A 272 32.29 21.26 20.96
N SER A 273 32.66 20.75 22.14
CA SER A 273 33.77 19.82 22.33
C SER A 273 33.32 18.36 22.44
N GLU A 274 32.03 18.08 22.28
CA GLU A 274 31.46 16.75 22.39
C GLU A 274 31.72 15.96 21.09
N LEU A 275 32.12 14.69 21.25
CA LEU A 275 32.25 13.74 20.16
C LEU A 275 31.21 12.65 20.35
N ASP A 276 30.44 12.41 19.30
CA ASP A 276 29.35 11.45 19.32
C ASP A 276 29.56 10.34 18.28
N SER A 277 28.90 9.21 18.53
CA SER A 277 28.72 8.11 17.59
C SER A 277 27.24 7.91 17.32
N LEU A 278 26.89 7.58 16.07
CA LEU A 278 25.53 7.19 15.67
C LEU A 278 25.55 5.72 15.23
N ILE A 279 24.67 4.91 15.82
CA ILE A 279 24.39 3.55 15.37
C ILE A 279 22.95 3.48 14.87
N VAL A 280 22.77 3.00 13.64
CA VAL A 280 21.46 2.70 13.07
C VAL A 280 21.23 1.20 13.15
N TYR A 281 20.10 0.77 13.70
CA TYR A 281 19.87 -0.61 14.08
C TYR A 281 18.45 -1.08 13.75
N ASP A 282 18.33 -2.20 13.03
CA ASP A 282 17.07 -2.91 12.81
C ASP A 282 16.73 -3.70 14.08
N VAL A 283 15.73 -3.21 14.80
CA VAL A 283 15.36 -3.74 16.12
C VAL A 283 14.57 -5.04 16.00
N GLY A 284 13.80 -5.22 14.92
CA GLY A 284 13.03 -6.44 14.72
C GLY A 284 13.92 -7.61 14.32
N ASN A 285 14.82 -7.39 13.35
CA ASN A 285 15.71 -8.44 12.83
C ASN A 285 17.07 -8.52 13.54
N LEU A 286 17.33 -7.61 14.49
CA LEU A 286 18.59 -7.53 15.25
C LEU A 286 19.80 -7.40 14.33
N TYR A 287 19.81 -6.37 13.47
CA TYR A 287 20.85 -6.16 12.47
C TYR A 287 21.34 -4.72 12.46
N VAL A 288 22.65 -4.53 12.28
CA VAL A 288 23.27 -3.20 12.27
C VAL A 288 23.19 -2.61 10.87
N HIS A 289 22.52 -1.47 10.73
CA HIS A 289 22.33 -0.77 9.47
C HIS A 289 23.39 0.28 9.19
N GLY A 290 24.03 0.86 10.21
CA GLY A 290 25.11 1.83 10.01
C GLY A 290 25.84 2.16 11.30
N ILE A 291 27.11 2.53 11.18
CA ILE A 291 27.98 2.93 12.30
C ILE A 291 28.79 4.14 11.87
N TYR A 292 28.63 5.24 12.60
CA TYR A 292 29.31 6.51 12.39
C TYR A 292 29.95 6.96 13.70
N VAL A 293 31.19 7.45 13.63
CA VAL A 293 31.98 7.86 14.80
C VAL A 293 32.60 9.23 14.56
N ASN A 294 33.16 9.83 15.61
CA ASN A 294 33.83 11.14 15.58
C ASN A 294 32.93 12.26 15.04
N ILE A 295 31.64 12.19 15.35
CA ILE A 295 30.66 13.19 14.93
C ILE A 295 30.83 14.42 15.82
N VAL A 296 30.98 15.58 15.21
CA VAL A 296 31.08 16.87 15.90
C VAL A 296 29.81 17.70 15.69
N HIS A 297 29.50 18.54 16.68
CA HIS A 297 28.36 19.48 16.63
C HIS A 297 26.98 18.84 16.39
N GLY A 298 26.84 17.52 16.58
CA GLY A 298 25.58 16.82 16.38
C GLY A 298 25.10 16.75 14.93
N GLU A 299 26.05 16.80 13.98
CA GLU A 299 25.78 16.80 12.55
C GLU A 299 26.39 15.56 11.88
N ILE A 300 25.55 14.62 11.43
CA ILE A 300 26.01 13.33 10.91
C ILE A 300 27.01 13.45 9.75
N SER A 301 26.91 14.53 8.96
CA SER A 301 27.80 14.83 7.83
C SER A 301 29.26 15.04 8.22
N SER A 302 29.53 15.35 9.50
CA SER A 302 30.89 15.50 10.03
C SER A 302 31.55 14.18 10.44
N GLY A 303 30.76 13.12 10.57
CA GLY A 303 31.21 11.84 11.10
C GLY A 303 32.05 11.01 10.13
N GLN A 304 32.92 10.18 10.70
CA GLN A 304 33.60 9.11 9.98
C GLN A 304 32.68 7.89 9.86
N VAL A 305 32.53 7.35 8.65
CA VAL A 305 31.75 6.15 8.37
C VAL A 305 32.58 4.89 8.66
N LEU A 306 32.11 4.03 9.57
CA LEU A 306 32.66 2.68 9.78
C LEU A 306 31.83 1.60 9.08
N LYS A 307 30.50 1.79 9.06
CA LYS A 307 29.56 0.98 8.27
C LYS A 307 28.56 1.93 7.62
N SER A 308 28.51 1.94 6.29
CA SER A 308 27.57 2.74 5.52
C SER A 308 26.13 2.34 5.83
N TYR A 309 25.23 3.32 5.79
CA TYR A 309 23.80 3.10 6.00
C TYR A 309 23.23 2.15 4.95
N LEU A 310 22.72 1.02 5.41
CA LEU A 310 21.84 0.15 4.65
C LEU A 310 20.41 0.69 4.80
N HIS A 311 19.75 0.98 3.69
CA HIS A 311 18.37 1.44 3.74
C HIS A 311 17.41 0.31 4.21
N PRO A 312 16.24 0.64 4.76
CA PRO A 312 15.32 -0.34 5.31
C PRO A 312 14.71 -1.20 4.19
N ILE A 313 14.75 -2.52 4.34
CA ILE A 313 14.13 -3.49 3.42
C ILE A 313 13.46 -4.63 4.20
N PRO A 314 12.52 -4.32 5.11
CA PRO A 314 11.95 -5.34 5.98
C PRO A 314 11.14 -6.36 5.16
N PRO A 315 11.27 -7.67 5.45
CA PRO A 315 10.41 -8.70 4.85
C PRO A 315 9.03 -8.78 5.50
N GLN A 316 8.78 -8.12 6.64
CA GLN A 316 7.53 -8.20 7.39
C GLN A 316 6.41 -7.30 6.83
N THR A 317 5.17 -7.79 6.89
CA THR A 317 3.97 -6.97 6.65
C THR A 317 3.65 -6.07 7.84
N GLU A 318 4.01 -6.51 9.04
CA GLU A 318 3.89 -5.72 10.25
C GLU A 318 5.01 -4.67 10.32
N PRO A 319 4.76 -3.50 10.95
CA PRO A 319 5.76 -2.45 11.04
C PRO A 319 7.03 -2.93 11.77
N ASN A 320 8.19 -2.76 11.11
CA ASN A 320 9.49 -3.07 11.65
C ASN A 320 10.24 -1.80 12.10
N PRO A 321 10.65 -1.69 13.38
CA PRO A 321 11.34 -0.49 13.87
C PRO A 321 12.84 -0.47 13.54
N PHE A 322 13.32 0.64 12.98
CA PHE A 322 14.74 0.94 12.76
C PHE A 322 15.15 2.12 13.65
N ALA A 323 15.97 1.84 14.66
CA ALA A 323 16.37 2.79 15.69
C ALA A 323 17.66 3.54 15.31
N PHE A 324 17.70 4.82 15.65
CA PHE A 324 18.84 5.73 15.53
C PHE A 324 19.29 6.09 16.94
N LEU A 325 20.46 5.58 17.32
CA LEU A 325 21.00 5.65 18.68
C LEU A 325 22.25 6.51 18.68
N VAL A 326 22.25 7.59 19.47
CA VAL A 326 23.42 8.44 19.66
C VAL A 326 24.12 8.08 20.96
N PHE A 327 25.44 7.89 20.91
CA PHE A 327 26.27 7.59 22.06
C PHE A 327 27.42 8.60 22.16
N LYS A 328 27.84 8.91 23.39
CA LYS A 328 28.99 9.78 23.65
C LYS A 328 30.29 9.00 23.52
N GLN A 329 31.31 9.69 23.00
CA GLN A 329 32.70 9.24 23.01
C GLN A 329 33.49 10.01 24.07
N SER A 330 34.39 9.31 24.76
CA SER A 330 35.35 9.94 25.68
C SER A 330 36.47 10.69 24.93
N SER A 331 36.79 10.24 23.71
CA SER A 331 37.84 10.78 22.87
C SER A 331 37.60 10.48 21.38
N SER A 332 38.46 10.99 20.50
CA SER A 332 38.39 10.63 19.08
C SER A 332 38.83 9.18 18.87
N LEU A 333 38.02 8.42 18.15
CA LEU A 333 38.23 7.01 17.87
C LEU A 333 39.02 6.84 16.57
N SER A 334 40.14 6.11 16.62
CA SER A 334 40.86 5.64 15.44
C SER A 334 40.70 4.12 15.34
N VAL A 335 39.82 3.68 14.43
CA VAL A 335 39.42 2.25 14.34
C VAL A 335 40.24 1.52 13.30
N SER A 336 40.92 0.44 13.70
CA SER A 336 41.69 -0.44 12.82
C SER A 336 40.81 -1.18 11.81
N ASP A 337 41.37 -1.61 10.68
CA ASP A 337 40.60 -2.35 9.67
C ASP A 337 40.12 -3.71 10.20
N ALA A 338 40.87 -4.37 11.07
CA ALA A 338 40.44 -5.60 11.73
C ALA A 338 39.19 -5.35 12.61
N THR A 339 39.17 -4.25 13.36
CA THR A 339 38.02 -3.85 14.16
C THR A 339 36.83 -3.49 13.26
N LYS A 340 37.04 -2.79 12.14
CA LYS A 340 35.97 -2.51 11.18
C LYS A 340 35.36 -3.81 10.64
N GLN A 341 36.17 -4.78 10.25
CA GLN A 341 35.68 -6.08 9.77
C GLN A 341 34.87 -6.83 10.84
N MET A 342 35.32 -6.80 12.10
CA MET A 342 34.56 -7.35 13.23
C MET A 342 33.20 -6.64 13.39
N LEU A 343 33.18 -5.30 13.31
CA LEU A 343 31.96 -4.50 13.42
C LEU A 343 30.99 -4.73 12.26
N LEU A 344 31.46 -5.11 11.08
CA LEU A 344 30.61 -5.47 9.94
C LEU A 344 29.91 -6.82 10.13
N GLN A 345 30.50 -7.74 10.90
CA GLN A 345 30.00 -9.10 11.12
C GLN A 345 29.14 -9.24 12.38
N THR A 346 29.35 -8.39 13.38
CA THR A 346 28.55 -8.45 14.61
C THR A 346 27.16 -7.87 14.42
N THR A 347 26.18 -8.53 15.03
CA THR A 347 24.81 -8.02 15.21
C THR A 347 24.56 -7.51 16.61
N ASP A 348 25.46 -7.76 17.58
CA ASP A 348 25.25 -7.41 18.98
C ASP A 348 25.58 -5.95 19.26
N LEU A 349 24.56 -5.15 19.57
CA LEU A 349 24.71 -3.74 19.95
C LEU A 349 25.63 -3.56 21.16
N ALA A 350 25.53 -4.42 22.17
CA ALA A 350 26.35 -4.32 23.37
C ALA A 350 27.83 -4.62 23.09
N ALA A 351 28.10 -5.56 22.17
CA ALA A 351 29.46 -5.82 21.71
C ALA A 351 30.05 -4.62 20.95
N ILE A 352 29.24 -3.93 20.14
CA ILE A 352 29.66 -2.73 19.40
C ILE A 352 29.98 -1.59 20.36
N THR A 353 29.07 -1.26 21.28
CA THR A 353 29.27 -0.15 22.22
C THR A 353 30.46 -0.41 23.14
N LYS A 354 30.67 -1.67 23.57
CA LYS A 354 31.85 -2.06 24.34
C LYS A 354 33.15 -1.95 23.54
N THR A 355 33.16 -2.40 22.29
CA THR A 355 34.35 -2.34 21.41
C THR A 355 34.79 -0.91 21.14
N LEU A 356 33.82 -0.02 20.97
CA LEU A 356 34.04 1.39 20.65
C LEU A 356 34.09 2.29 21.90
N GLU A 357 34.04 1.72 23.10
CA GLU A 357 34.06 2.43 24.39
C GLU A 357 33.00 3.55 24.49
N LEU A 358 31.81 3.28 23.96
CA LEU A 358 30.71 4.24 23.88
C LEU A 358 29.89 4.29 25.17
N THR A 359 29.47 5.49 25.58
CA THR A 359 28.57 5.70 26.73
C THR A 359 27.20 6.20 26.24
N GLY A 360 26.11 5.61 26.72
CA GLY A 360 24.75 5.98 26.29
C GLY A 360 23.80 4.79 26.14
N PRO A 361 22.70 4.94 25.36
CA PRO A 361 22.44 6.03 24.42
C PRO A 361 21.97 7.32 25.11
N VAL A 362 22.36 8.45 24.53
CA VAL A 362 21.98 9.81 24.99
C VAL A 362 20.86 10.44 24.16
N ALA A 363 20.65 9.93 22.95
CA ALA A 363 19.47 10.24 22.12
C ALA A 363 18.94 8.97 21.43
N LEU A 364 17.62 8.93 21.20
CA LEU A 364 16.92 7.85 20.51
C LEU A 364 15.77 8.43 19.67
N ASN A 365 15.65 7.96 18.44
CA ASN A 365 14.45 8.09 17.60
C ASN A 365 14.40 6.87 16.66
N TRP A 366 13.27 6.58 16.03
CA TRP A 366 13.13 5.44 15.12
C TRP A 366 12.05 5.66 14.07
N ILE A 367 12.18 4.94 12.96
CA ILE A 367 11.13 4.82 11.95
C ILE A 367 10.49 3.44 12.02
N ASN A 368 9.20 3.36 11.73
CA ASN A 368 8.51 2.09 11.53
C ASN A 368 8.32 1.88 10.04
N VAL A 369 8.88 0.81 9.49
CA VAL A 369 8.84 0.54 8.05
C VAL A 369 8.12 -0.77 7.79
N VAL A 370 7.22 -0.78 6.82
CA VAL A 370 6.55 -1.98 6.33
C VAL A 370 7.10 -2.38 4.96
N ARG A 371 7.01 -3.68 4.66
CA ARG A 371 7.34 -4.20 3.33
C ARG A 371 6.47 -3.57 2.25
N ASP A 372 7.12 -3.10 1.19
CA ASP A 372 6.51 -2.66 -0.05
C ASP A 372 7.22 -3.35 -1.25
N PRO A 373 6.82 -3.09 -2.51
CA PRO A 373 7.51 -3.68 -3.66
C PRO A 373 9.02 -3.34 -3.75
N TYR A 374 9.45 -2.18 -3.23
CA TYR A 374 10.86 -1.79 -3.23
C TYR A 374 11.67 -2.68 -2.28
N ALA A 375 11.16 -2.92 -1.07
CA ALA A 375 11.78 -3.85 -0.12
C ALA A 375 11.84 -5.28 -0.66
N ILE A 376 10.80 -5.73 -1.36
CA ILE A 376 10.77 -7.06 -1.98
C ILE A 376 11.89 -7.20 -3.02
N GLU A 377 12.06 -6.22 -3.91
CA GLU A 377 13.15 -6.27 -4.89
C GLU A 377 14.52 -6.21 -4.21
N GLY A 378 14.70 -5.36 -3.20
CA GLY A 378 15.95 -5.30 -2.45
C GLY A 378 16.33 -6.62 -1.78
N LEU A 379 15.34 -7.40 -1.30
CA LEU A 379 15.58 -8.75 -0.75
C LEU A 379 15.97 -9.76 -1.82
N VAL A 380 15.42 -9.65 -3.03
CA VAL A 380 15.78 -10.48 -4.19
C VAL A 380 17.20 -10.16 -4.65
N ASP A 381 17.53 -8.87 -4.83
CA ASP A 381 18.86 -8.41 -5.25
C ASP A 381 19.97 -8.86 -4.28
N LEU A 382 19.69 -8.80 -2.97
CA LEU A 382 20.60 -9.27 -1.93
C LEU A 382 20.61 -10.79 -1.75
N HIS A 383 19.83 -11.54 -2.54
CA HIS A 383 19.71 -12.99 -2.46
C HIS A 383 19.26 -13.50 -1.07
N ILE A 384 18.42 -12.72 -0.38
CA ILE A 384 17.90 -13.06 0.95
C ILE A 384 16.57 -13.80 0.82
N ALA A 385 15.59 -13.19 0.15
CA ALA A 385 14.23 -13.70 0.06
C ALA A 385 13.56 -13.30 -1.25
N ASP A 386 12.73 -14.20 -1.78
CA ASP A 386 11.81 -13.89 -2.86
C ASP A 386 10.38 -13.86 -2.32
N LEU A 387 9.80 -12.67 -2.36
CA LEU A 387 8.45 -12.38 -1.89
C LEU A 387 7.56 -11.84 -3.02
N CYS A 388 7.95 -12.04 -4.28
CA CYS A 388 7.14 -11.65 -5.44
C CYS A 388 5.74 -12.30 -5.46
N PRO A 389 5.55 -13.56 -5.03
CA PRO A 389 4.22 -14.19 -4.98
C PRO A 389 3.18 -13.42 -4.15
N TYR A 390 3.60 -12.64 -3.15
CA TYR A 390 2.71 -11.77 -2.38
C TYR A 390 2.13 -10.63 -3.23
N LEU A 391 2.96 -10.00 -4.06
CA LEU A 391 2.51 -8.95 -4.99
C LEU A 391 1.65 -9.55 -6.10
N GLU A 392 2.03 -10.73 -6.58
CA GLU A 392 1.34 -11.45 -7.65
C GLU A 392 -0.07 -11.85 -7.19
N THR A 393 -0.22 -12.26 -5.94
CA THR A 393 -1.53 -12.52 -5.32
C THR A 393 -2.44 -11.29 -5.43
N GLY A 394 -1.95 -10.11 -5.00
CA GLY A 394 -2.72 -8.87 -5.04
C GLY A 394 -3.07 -8.41 -6.46
N ALA A 395 -2.22 -8.70 -7.45
CA ALA A 395 -2.50 -8.42 -8.85
C ALA A 395 -3.53 -9.42 -9.43
N LEU A 396 -3.37 -10.71 -9.15
CA LEU A 396 -4.24 -11.79 -9.63
C LEU A 396 -5.69 -11.61 -9.15
N LEU A 397 -5.89 -11.26 -7.87
CA LEU A 397 -7.21 -11.06 -7.28
C LEU A 397 -8.03 -9.97 -7.99
N LYS A 398 -7.39 -9.02 -8.67
CA LYS A 398 -8.07 -7.97 -9.44
C LYS A 398 -8.65 -8.46 -10.76
N HIS A 399 -8.24 -9.63 -11.26
CA HIS A 399 -8.68 -10.14 -12.56
C HIS A 399 -10.11 -10.70 -12.55
N ASN A 400 -10.72 -10.89 -11.36
CA ASN A 400 -12.11 -11.30 -11.17
C ASN A 400 -12.54 -12.48 -12.08
N ARG A 401 -11.84 -13.61 -12.00
CA ARG A 401 -12.15 -14.84 -12.75
C ARG A 401 -12.73 -15.91 -11.84
N SER A 402 -13.59 -16.76 -12.38
CA SER A 402 -14.31 -17.80 -11.62
C SER A 402 -13.40 -18.82 -10.91
N PHE A 403 -12.17 -19.00 -11.39
CA PHE A 403 -11.15 -19.90 -10.84
C PHE A 403 -10.15 -19.19 -9.91
N ILE A 404 -10.37 -17.90 -9.62
CA ILE A 404 -9.58 -17.10 -8.67
C ILE A 404 -10.50 -16.77 -7.50
N HIS A 405 -10.36 -17.52 -6.40
CA HIS A 405 -11.15 -17.29 -5.20
C HIS A 405 -10.59 -16.13 -4.37
N SER A 406 -11.43 -15.46 -3.58
CA SER A 406 -11.03 -14.28 -2.79
C SER A 406 -10.02 -14.59 -1.68
N ASP A 407 -9.94 -15.85 -1.26
CA ASP A 407 -8.98 -16.38 -0.29
C ASP A 407 -7.70 -16.93 -0.93
N THR A 408 -7.54 -16.78 -2.25
CA THR A 408 -6.32 -17.20 -2.97
C THR A 408 -5.09 -16.51 -2.39
N PHE A 409 -4.06 -17.30 -2.11
CA PHE A 409 -2.75 -16.84 -1.69
C PHE A 409 -1.65 -17.62 -2.43
N LEU A 410 -0.85 -16.92 -3.23
CA LEU A 410 0.25 -17.54 -3.96
C LEU A 410 1.46 -17.66 -3.05
N ASP A 411 1.88 -18.90 -2.82
CA ASP A 411 3.01 -19.25 -1.95
C ASP A 411 4.18 -19.91 -2.72
N VAL A 412 4.07 -19.95 -4.04
CA VAL A 412 5.08 -20.44 -4.99
C VAL A 412 5.28 -19.41 -6.09
N ALA A 413 6.53 -19.00 -6.30
CA ALA A 413 6.93 -18.19 -7.44
C ALA A 413 6.99 -19.08 -8.67
N LEU A 414 6.36 -18.63 -9.76
CA LEU A 414 6.34 -19.33 -11.04
C LEU A 414 7.15 -18.52 -12.06
N SER A 415 7.96 -19.19 -12.88
CA SER A 415 8.67 -18.59 -14.01
C SER A 415 8.40 -19.40 -15.26
N VAL A 416 7.93 -18.70 -16.30
CA VAL A 416 7.63 -19.27 -17.62
C VAL A 416 8.56 -18.65 -18.65
N THR A 417 9.34 -19.48 -19.33
CA THR A 417 10.30 -19.05 -20.34
C THR A 417 10.12 -19.80 -21.65
N PHE A 418 9.95 -19.06 -22.74
CA PHE A 418 9.90 -19.56 -24.10
C PHE A 418 11.25 -19.40 -24.78
N ASN A 419 11.60 -20.37 -25.63
CA ASN A 419 12.80 -20.36 -26.45
C ASN A 419 12.41 -20.63 -27.92
N PRO A 420 11.73 -19.69 -28.59
CA PRO A 420 11.39 -19.84 -30.01
C PRO A 420 12.65 -20.09 -30.84
N SER A 421 12.55 -21.06 -31.76
CA SER A 421 13.57 -21.31 -32.77
C SER A 421 13.42 -20.30 -33.91
N ALA A 422 14.52 -20.03 -34.62
CA ALA A 422 14.46 -19.18 -35.79
C ALA A 422 13.56 -19.84 -36.86
N THR A 423 12.59 -19.08 -37.38
CA THR A 423 11.65 -19.59 -38.39
C THR A 423 11.24 -18.48 -39.34
N THR A 424 10.80 -18.85 -40.54
CA THR A 424 10.26 -17.93 -41.54
C THR A 424 8.94 -18.48 -42.05
N TYR A 425 7.93 -17.62 -42.10
CA TYR A 425 6.59 -17.97 -42.57
C TYR A 425 6.02 -16.86 -43.44
N THR A 426 5.04 -17.20 -44.26
CA THR A 426 4.31 -16.24 -45.09
C THR A 426 2.91 -16.05 -44.54
N SER A 427 2.49 -14.79 -44.38
CA SER A 427 1.17 -14.43 -43.88
C SER A 427 0.67 -13.22 -44.64
N CYS A 428 -0.55 -13.27 -45.18
CA CYS A 428 -1.13 -12.17 -45.95
C CYS A 428 -0.18 -11.67 -47.05
N CYS A 429 0.44 -12.61 -47.75
CA CYS A 429 1.40 -12.37 -48.83
C CYS A 429 2.67 -11.57 -48.45
N SER A 430 2.99 -11.50 -47.16
CA SER A 430 4.25 -10.95 -46.64
C SER A 430 5.07 -12.04 -45.96
N THR A 431 6.39 -12.03 -46.17
CA THR A 431 7.31 -12.93 -45.47
C THR A 431 7.71 -12.33 -44.13
N HIS A 432 7.57 -13.13 -43.07
CA HIS A 432 7.93 -12.76 -41.71
C HIS A 432 9.02 -13.71 -41.19
N THR A 433 10.04 -13.16 -40.55
CA THR A 433 11.12 -13.93 -39.94
C THR A 433 11.12 -13.70 -38.44
N VAL A 434 11.13 -14.79 -37.68
CA VAL A 434 11.30 -14.82 -36.24
C VAL A 434 12.71 -15.27 -35.96
N THR A 435 13.44 -14.50 -35.17
CA THR A 435 14.80 -14.86 -34.73
C THR A 435 14.74 -15.67 -33.44
N ALA A 436 15.68 -16.59 -33.26
CA ALA A 436 15.82 -17.30 -32.00
C ALA A 436 16.11 -16.32 -30.86
N LYS A 437 15.34 -16.40 -29.77
CA LYS A 437 15.50 -15.55 -28.57
C LYS A 437 14.90 -16.24 -27.36
N LYS A 438 15.19 -15.70 -26.17
CA LYS A 438 14.60 -16.12 -24.90
C LYS A 438 13.54 -15.11 -24.49
N VAL A 439 12.32 -15.58 -24.23
CA VAL A 439 11.20 -14.73 -23.77
C VAL A 439 10.72 -15.24 -22.42
N THR A 440 10.95 -14.47 -21.36
CA THR A 440 10.49 -14.78 -20.00
C THR A 440 9.32 -13.89 -19.63
N LEU A 441 8.23 -14.48 -19.15
CA LEU A 441 7.04 -13.73 -18.71
C LEU A 441 7.35 -12.92 -17.45
N LYS A 442 6.67 -11.78 -17.31
CA LYS A 442 6.75 -10.89 -16.14
C LYS A 442 5.48 -11.04 -15.31
N SER A 443 5.64 -11.21 -13.99
CA SER A 443 4.53 -11.61 -13.12
C SER A 443 3.54 -10.52 -12.75
N LEU A 444 3.94 -9.24 -12.71
CA LEU A 444 3.09 -8.15 -12.21
C LEU A 444 2.58 -7.19 -13.29
N ALA A 445 3.06 -7.30 -14.52
CA ALA A 445 2.62 -6.47 -15.64
C ALA A 445 2.01 -7.37 -16.72
N PRO A 446 0.95 -6.92 -17.42
CA PRO A 446 0.48 -7.64 -18.60
C PRO A 446 1.64 -7.77 -19.59
N THR A 447 2.16 -8.99 -19.73
CA THR A 447 3.19 -9.27 -20.72
C THR A 447 2.47 -9.44 -22.06
N TYR A 448 2.44 -8.37 -22.85
CA TYR A 448 2.02 -8.46 -24.24
C TYR A 448 3.08 -9.25 -25.00
N VAL A 449 2.67 -10.35 -25.62
CA VAL A 449 3.55 -11.25 -26.35
C VAL A 449 3.13 -11.34 -27.81
N ASP A 450 4.14 -11.42 -28.68
CA ASP A 450 3.95 -11.88 -30.05
C ASP A 450 3.71 -13.39 -29.99
N THR A 451 2.67 -13.88 -30.66
CA THR A 451 2.31 -15.29 -30.60
C THR A 451 3.36 -16.18 -31.23
N ALA A 452 4.12 -15.65 -32.19
CA ALA A 452 5.25 -16.34 -32.80
C ALA A 452 6.37 -16.67 -31.79
N ASP A 453 6.48 -15.88 -30.71
CA ASP A 453 7.48 -16.09 -29.66
C ASP A 453 7.05 -17.14 -28.63
N VAL A 454 5.74 -17.31 -28.45
CA VAL A 454 5.18 -18.12 -27.36
C VAL A 454 4.44 -19.35 -27.84
N ARG A 455 4.18 -19.51 -29.14
CA ARG A 455 3.62 -20.73 -29.74
C ARG A 455 4.75 -21.55 -30.36
N THR A 456 5.59 -22.11 -29.50
CA THR A 456 6.79 -22.87 -29.84
C THR A 456 6.50 -24.36 -29.98
N GLU A 457 7.31 -25.08 -30.78
CA GLU A 457 7.22 -26.54 -30.90
C GLU A 457 7.55 -27.26 -29.58
N ALA A 458 8.59 -26.78 -28.88
CA ALA A 458 8.90 -27.22 -27.53
C ALA A 458 8.00 -26.47 -26.52
N ALA A 459 7.57 -27.16 -25.47
CA ALA A 459 6.88 -26.53 -24.34
C ALA A 459 7.80 -25.49 -23.66
N PRO A 460 7.24 -24.42 -23.06
CA PRO A 460 8.04 -23.47 -22.30
C PRO A 460 8.73 -24.15 -21.12
N THR A 461 9.92 -23.65 -20.78
CA THR A 461 10.62 -24.02 -19.55
C THR A 461 9.88 -23.42 -18.37
N ILE A 462 9.58 -24.27 -17.39
CA ILE A 462 8.89 -23.91 -16.15
C ILE A 462 9.83 -24.13 -14.99
N ASN A 463 10.04 -23.08 -14.20
CA ASN A 463 10.74 -23.16 -12.92
C ASN A 463 9.81 -22.61 -11.85
N PHE A 464 9.80 -23.25 -10.68
CA PHE A 464 9.04 -22.73 -9.55
C PHE A 464 9.69 -23.12 -8.23
N TYR A 465 9.56 -22.22 -7.25
CA TYR A 465 10.17 -22.36 -5.93
C TYR A 465 9.26 -21.72 -4.86
N LYS A 466 9.41 -22.15 -3.61
CA LYS A 466 8.59 -21.65 -2.52
C LYS A 466 8.89 -20.17 -2.25
N ALA A 467 7.86 -19.36 -2.04
CA ALA A 467 8.05 -17.99 -1.58
C ALA A 467 8.73 -17.98 -0.20
N GLY A 468 9.62 -17.01 0.05
CA GLY A 468 10.32 -16.85 1.32
C GLY A 468 11.83 -16.78 1.17
N LEU A 469 12.56 -17.31 2.15
CA LEU A 469 14.03 -17.30 2.15
C LEU A 469 14.59 -18.10 0.97
N ILE A 470 15.44 -17.47 0.16
CA ILE A 470 16.03 -18.09 -1.05
C ILE A 470 16.86 -19.33 -0.69
N SER A 471 17.54 -19.32 0.47
CA SER A 471 18.31 -20.48 0.94
C SER A 471 17.45 -21.69 1.34
N LEU A 472 16.14 -21.51 1.54
CA LEU A 472 15.19 -22.52 2.01
C LEU A 472 13.98 -22.69 1.07
N ASN A 473 14.00 -22.12 -0.13
CA ASN A 473 12.86 -22.03 -1.06
C ASN A 473 12.51 -23.34 -1.80
N ARG A 474 12.83 -24.50 -1.21
CA ARG A 474 12.60 -25.81 -1.83
C ARG A 474 11.11 -26.14 -1.88
N VAL A 475 10.71 -26.80 -2.97
CA VAL A 475 9.37 -27.33 -3.17
C VAL A 475 9.39 -28.82 -2.95
N THR A 476 8.59 -29.32 -2.02
CA THR A 476 8.46 -30.76 -1.70
C THR A 476 7.05 -31.29 -1.90
N ASP A 477 6.10 -30.41 -2.19
CA ASP A 477 4.73 -30.78 -2.49
C ASP A 477 4.61 -31.24 -3.96
N THR A 478 3.54 -31.96 -4.27
CA THR A 478 3.18 -32.35 -5.65
C THR A 478 2.24 -31.31 -6.27
N TYR A 479 2.42 -31.00 -7.55
CA TYR A 479 1.64 -29.96 -8.24
C TYR A 479 1.04 -30.42 -9.57
N THR A 480 -0.03 -29.74 -9.98
CA THR A 480 -0.57 -29.75 -11.34
C THR A 480 -0.41 -28.36 -11.97
N LEU A 481 0.20 -28.28 -13.15
CA LEU A 481 0.28 -27.07 -13.96
C LEU A 481 -0.83 -27.09 -15.03
N ILE A 482 -1.56 -25.99 -15.17
CA ILE A 482 -2.61 -25.81 -16.18
C ILE A 482 -2.41 -24.47 -16.91
N CYS A 483 -2.41 -24.48 -18.25
CA CYS A 483 -2.49 -23.26 -19.05
C CYS A 483 -3.91 -23.10 -19.62
N ILE A 484 -4.55 -21.96 -19.43
CA ILE A 484 -5.93 -21.71 -19.88
C ILE A 484 -6.15 -20.34 -20.53
N ASP A 485 -7.14 -20.26 -21.41
CA ASP A 485 -7.65 -19.04 -22.07
C ASP A 485 -9.14 -18.84 -21.71
N PRO A 486 -9.47 -17.92 -20.78
CA PRO A 486 -10.84 -17.67 -20.36
C PRO A 486 -11.61 -16.71 -21.29
N ASP A 487 -10.98 -16.14 -22.32
CA ASP A 487 -11.55 -15.03 -23.09
C ASP A 487 -12.32 -15.49 -24.35
N VAL A 488 -12.39 -16.81 -24.59
CA VAL A 488 -12.96 -17.40 -25.83
C VAL A 488 -14.50 -17.50 -25.81
N SER A 489 -15.16 -17.48 -24.66
CA SER A 489 -16.62 -17.68 -24.61
C SER A 489 -17.33 -16.86 -23.54
N LYS A 490 -18.65 -16.69 -23.70
CA LYS A 490 -19.56 -16.22 -22.63
C LYS A 490 -19.86 -17.31 -21.58
N SER A 491 -19.34 -18.53 -21.77
CA SER A 491 -19.42 -19.62 -20.80
C SER A 491 -18.34 -19.44 -19.74
N HIS A 492 -18.63 -19.88 -18.51
CA HIS A 492 -17.68 -19.83 -17.39
C HIS A 492 -16.49 -20.81 -17.55
N SER A 493 -16.46 -21.61 -18.61
CA SER A 493 -15.41 -22.60 -18.90
C SER A 493 -14.34 -22.01 -19.83
N PRO A 494 -13.07 -21.91 -19.40
CA PRO A 494 -11.96 -21.51 -20.27
C PRO A 494 -11.56 -22.61 -21.27
N ILE A 495 -10.82 -22.24 -22.32
CA ILE A 495 -10.14 -23.22 -23.17
C ILE A 495 -8.82 -23.65 -22.53
N ILE A 496 -8.55 -24.96 -22.49
CA ILE A 496 -7.28 -25.49 -22.00
C ILE A 496 -6.22 -25.55 -23.10
N HIS A 497 -4.98 -25.21 -22.75
CA HIS A 497 -3.83 -25.11 -23.66
C HIS A 497 -2.63 -25.97 -23.25
N TRP A 498 -2.57 -26.39 -21.98
CA TRP A 498 -1.50 -27.24 -21.46
C TRP A 498 -1.93 -27.83 -20.12
N MET A 499 -1.58 -29.09 -19.87
CA MET A 499 -1.75 -29.71 -18.56
C MET A 499 -0.64 -30.71 -18.27
N VAL A 500 0.00 -30.55 -17.11
CA VAL A 500 0.94 -31.51 -16.54
C VAL A 500 0.52 -31.78 -15.10
N THR A 501 0.15 -33.01 -14.77
CA THR A 501 -0.26 -33.42 -13.43
C THR A 501 0.86 -34.13 -12.69
N ASN A 502 0.70 -34.30 -11.37
CA ASN A 502 1.58 -35.13 -10.55
C ASN A 502 3.07 -34.72 -10.64
N ILE A 503 3.37 -33.42 -10.69
CA ILE A 503 4.73 -32.88 -10.75
C ILE A 503 5.37 -32.96 -9.36
N PRO A 504 6.38 -33.81 -9.13
CA PRO A 504 7.08 -33.89 -7.84
C PRO A 504 8.25 -32.90 -7.77
N ASP A 505 8.59 -32.48 -6.55
CA ASP A 505 9.84 -31.80 -6.20
C ASP A 505 10.22 -30.59 -7.08
N GLY A 506 9.22 -29.84 -7.56
CA GLY A 506 9.47 -28.66 -8.39
C GLY A 506 9.91 -28.93 -9.82
N ASN A 507 9.99 -30.19 -10.26
CA ASN A 507 10.52 -30.55 -11.58
C ASN A 507 9.43 -31.02 -12.53
N ILE A 508 9.00 -30.12 -13.43
CA ILE A 508 7.95 -30.38 -14.42
C ILE A 508 8.24 -31.59 -15.32
N GLN A 509 9.51 -31.92 -15.58
CA GLN A 509 9.89 -33.07 -16.42
C GLN A 509 9.52 -34.41 -15.80
N ASN A 510 9.32 -34.45 -14.48
CA ASN A 510 8.92 -35.64 -13.75
C ASN A 510 7.39 -35.77 -13.62
N GLY A 511 6.62 -34.81 -14.14
CA GLY A 511 5.16 -34.86 -14.15
C GLY A 511 4.58 -35.64 -15.33
N GLN A 512 3.29 -35.96 -15.25
CA GLN A 512 2.54 -36.62 -16.31
C GLN A 512 1.90 -35.57 -17.23
N THR A 513 2.37 -35.46 -18.47
CA THR A 513 1.74 -34.57 -19.46
C THR A 513 0.43 -35.17 -19.94
N VAL A 514 -0.68 -34.51 -19.62
CA VAL A 514 -2.04 -34.92 -20.05
C VAL A 514 -2.39 -34.26 -21.38
N LEU A 515 -2.03 -32.98 -21.52
CA LEU A 515 -2.20 -32.21 -22.75
C LEU A 515 -0.88 -31.49 -23.01
N PRO A 516 -0.19 -31.68 -24.14
CA PRO A 516 1.01 -30.92 -24.49
C PRO A 516 0.69 -29.45 -24.74
N TYR A 517 1.70 -28.58 -24.63
CA TYR A 517 1.51 -27.14 -24.79
C TYR A 517 1.13 -26.81 -26.25
N ILE A 518 -0.02 -26.19 -26.45
CA ILE A 518 -0.53 -25.84 -27.80
C ILE A 518 -0.19 -24.39 -28.17
N GLY A 519 0.03 -23.51 -27.19
CA GLY A 519 0.25 -22.07 -27.41
C GLY A 519 -0.99 -21.27 -27.79
N PRO A 520 -0.94 -19.93 -27.75
CA PRO A 520 -2.08 -19.04 -28.01
C PRO A 520 -2.53 -19.05 -29.47
N MET A 521 -3.79 -18.65 -29.72
CA MET A 521 -4.37 -18.46 -31.07
C MET A 521 -5.64 -17.60 -30.93
N PRO A 522 -5.49 -16.32 -30.51
CA PRO A 522 -6.59 -15.40 -30.34
C PRO A 522 -7.28 -15.06 -31.67
N PRO A 523 -8.62 -14.93 -31.69
CA PRO A 523 -9.37 -14.47 -32.85
C PRO A 523 -9.03 -13.00 -33.22
N PRO A 524 -9.33 -12.57 -34.45
CA PRO A 524 -9.13 -11.19 -34.87
C PRO A 524 -9.87 -10.17 -33.99
N GLY A 525 -9.23 -9.02 -33.73
CA GLY A 525 -9.85 -7.87 -33.05
C GLY A 525 -9.95 -7.96 -31.53
N LYS A 526 -9.49 -9.05 -30.90
CA LYS A 526 -9.49 -9.19 -29.43
C LYS A 526 -8.17 -9.78 -28.93
N ASN A 527 -7.65 -9.17 -27.86
CA ASN A 527 -6.55 -9.75 -27.11
C ASN A 527 -7.11 -10.77 -26.13
N HIS A 528 -6.41 -11.88 -25.96
CA HIS A 528 -6.77 -12.93 -25.02
C HIS A 528 -5.70 -13.05 -23.95
N THR A 529 -6.13 -13.31 -22.72
CA THR A 529 -5.29 -13.52 -21.55
C THR A 529 -5.08 -15.02 -21.38
N TYR A 530 -3.84 -15.45 -21.25
CA TYR A 530 -3.49 -16.85 -21.01
C TYR A 530 -2.90 -16.96 -19.62
N TYR A 531 -3.50 -17.79 -18.77
CA TYR A 531 -3.04 -18.01 -17.40
C TYR A 531 -2.30 -19.34 -17.32
N PHE A 532 -1.12 -19.31 -16.70
CA PHE A 532 -0.40 -20.47 -16.20
C PHE A 532 -0.70 -20.58 -14.72
N LEU A 533 -1.40 -21.64 -14.31
CA LEU A 533 -1.88 -21.86 -12.95
C LEU A 533 -1.21 -23.11 -12.39
N LEU A 534 -0.60 -22.98 -11.23
CA LEU A 534 0.07 -24.06 -10.52
C LEU A 534 -0.72 -24.40 -9.26
N TYR A 535 -1.35 -25.56 -9.27
CA TYR A 535 -2.20 -26.07 -8.19
C TYR A 535 -1.44 -27.07 -7.34
N LYS A 536 -1.36 -26.84 -6.03
CA LYS A 536 -0.88 -27.82 -5.06
C LYS A 536 -1.89 -28.95 -4.92
N GLN A 537 -1.40 -30.18 -4.99
CA GLN A 537 -2.21 -31.38 -4.86
C GLN A 537 -2.25 -31.87 -3.40
N SER A 538 -3.44 -32.26 -2.94
CA SER A 538 -3.61 -33.00 -1.69
C SER A 538 -3.42 -34.51 -1.87
N SER A 539 -3.63 -35.01 -3.09
CA SER A 539 -3.44 -36.40 -3.51
C SER A 539 -3.03 -36.48 -4.99
N PRO A 540 -2.44 -37.60 -5.45
CA PRO A 540 -2.20 -37.82 -6.87
C PRO A 540 -3.49 -37.68 -7.69
N VAL A 541 -3.39 -37.04 -8.86
CA VAL A 541 -4.48 -36.89 -9.82
C VAL A 541 -4.47 -38.11 -10.76
N ASP A 542 -5.63 -38.73 -10.96
CA ASP A 542 -5.78 -39.76 -11.99
C ASP A 542 -5.99 -39.11 -13.36
N ALA A 543 -4.92 -39.08 -14.17
CA ALA A 543 -4.94 -38.49 -15.50
C ALA A 543 -5.99 -39.10 -16.44
N SER A 544 -6.42 -40.34 -16.22
CA SER A 544 -7.43 -41.00 -17.08
C SER A 544 -8.83 -40.39 -16.92
N THR A 545 -9.07 -39.64 -15.85
CA THR A 545 -10.36 -39.00 -15.55
C THR A 545 -10.49 -37.59 -16.14
N VAL A 546 -9.38 -37.00 -16.61
CA VAL A 546 -9.31 -35.58 -17.02
C VAL A 546 -10.26 -35.26 -18.18
N ASP A 547 -10.45 -36.20 -19.11
CA ASP A 547 -11.37 -36.03 -20.24
C ASP A 547 -12.83 -35.82 -19.81
N GLY A 548 -13.20 -36.28 -18.60
CA GLY A 548 -14.53 -36.06 -18.01
C GLY A 548 -14.82 -34.60 -17.64
N TYR A 549 -13.81 -33.74 -17.67
CA TYR A 549 -13.92 -32.30 -17.41
C TYR A 549 -13.83 -31.45 -18.68
N ALA A 550 -13.57 -32.08 -19.83
CA ALA A 550 -13.53 -31.42 -21.13
C ALA A 550 -14.90 -31.46 -21.81
N GLY A 551 -15.18 -30.46 -22.66
CA GLY A 551 -16.38 -30.45 -23.51
C GLY A 551 -16.42 -31.64 -24.49
N PRO A 552 -17.63 -32.03 -24.98
CA PRO A 552 -17.79 -33.15 -25.89
C PRO A 552 -16.95 -32.98 -27.18
N HIS A 553 -16.42 -34.09 -27.70
CA HIS A 553 -15.57 -34.16 -28.92
C HIS A 553 -14.27 -33.35 -28.83
N CYS A 554 -13.60 -33.42 -27.67
CA CYS A 554 -12.32 -32.76 -27.46
C CYS A 554 -11.20 -33.34 -28.37
N GLN A 555 -10.76 -32.56 -29.37
CA GLN A 555 -9.60 -32.88 -30.22
C GLN A 555 -8.59 -31.72 -30.19
N GLY A 556 -7.96 -31.51 -29.02
CA GLY A 556 -6.93 -30.50 -28.81
C GLY A 556 -7.40 -29.34 -27.93
N ARG A 557 -8.01 -28.31 -28.54
CA ARG A 557 -8.47 -27.12 -27.81
C ARG A 557 -9.92 -27.24 -27.38
N CYS A 558 -10.12 -27.40 -26.08
CA CYS A 558 -11.43 -27.76 -25.53
C CYS A 558 -11.81 -26.81 -24.40
N LEU A 559 -13.11 -26.53 -24.29
CA LEU A 559 -13.65 -25.95 -23.07
C LEU A 559 -13.37 -26.92 -21.91
N PHE A 560 -12.93 -26.39 -20.78
CA PHE A 560 -12.50 -27.17 -19.63
C PHE A 560 -13.15 -26.62 -18.36
N ASP A 561 -13.81 -27.49 -17.60
CA ASP A 561 -14.40 -27.12 -16.30
C ASP A 561 -13.34 -27.15 -15.19
N ILE A 562 -12.50 -26.12 -15.18
CA ILE A 562 -11.41 -25.98 -14.21
C ILE A 562 -11.90 -25.95 -12.76
N ASN A 563 -13.05 -25.31 -12.50
CA ASN A 563 -13.58 -25.19 -11.15
C ASN A 563 -13.98 -26.55 -10.59
N ARG A 564 -14.69 -27.35 -11.39
CA ARG A 564 -15.04 -28.72 -11.00
C ARG A 564 -13.80 -29.59 -10.87
N PHE A 565 -12.86 -29.51 -11.80
CA PHE A 565 -11.63 -30.30 -11.76
C PHE A 565 -10.81 -30.04 -10.48
N VAL A 566 -10.62 -28.77 -10.13
CA VAL A 566 -9.90 -28.35 -8.91
C VAL A 566 -10.63 -28.80 -7.65
N ALA A 567 -11.96 -28.67 -7.62
CA ALA A 567 -12.78 -29.07 -6.48
C ALA A 567 -12.76 -30.59 -6.26
N ASP A 568 -13.00 -31.39 -7.31
CA ASP A 568 -13.04 -32.86 -7.24
C ASP A 568 -11.67 -33.46 -6.84
N ASN A 569 -10.56 -32.78 -7.17
CA ASN A 569 -9.20 -33.21 -6.83
C ASN A 569 -8.62 -32.52 -5.57
N HIS A 570 -9.43 -31.74 -4.85
CA HIS A 570 -9.03 -31.05 -3.62
C HIS A 570 -7.72 -30.26 -3.73
N MET A 571 -7.58 -29.49 -4.80
CA MET A 571 -6.36 -28.73 -5.09
C MET A 571 -6.47 -27.28 -4.64
N THR A 572 -5.33 -26.66 -4.35
CA THR A 572 -5.24 -25.24 -3.96
C THR A 572 -4.34 -24.48 -4.92
N LEU A 573 -4.76 -23.31 -5.39
CA LEU A 573 -3.93 -22.48 -6.26
C LEU A 573 -2.76 -21.90 -5.47
N SER A 574 -1.53 -22.25 -5.86
CA SER A 574 -0.30 -21.87 -5.14
C SER A 574 0.64 -20.98 -5.96
N GLY A 575 0.56 -21.00 -7.28
CA GLY A 575 1.35 -20.14 -8.15
C GLY A 575 0.56 -19.75 -9.40
N ALA A 576 0.79 -18.55 -9.92
CA ALA A 576 0.12 -18.09 -11.13
C ALA A 576 0.98 -17.10 -11.92
N LEU A 577 0.84 -17.14 -13.24
CA LEU A 577 1.42 -16.18 -14.18
C LEU A 577 0.45 -15.98 -15.33
N TRP A 578 0.52 -14.84 -16.01
CA TRP A 578 -0.32 -14.61 -17.18
C TRP A 578 0.39 -13.81 -18.27
N MET A 579 -0.06 -14.01 -19.50
CA MET A 579 0.36 -13.25 -20.67
C MET A 579 -0.85 -12.80 -21.48
N ILE A 580 -0.70 -11.73 -22.25
CA ILE A 580 -1.72 -11.25 -23.18
C ILE A 580 -1.19 -11.45 -24.59
N ALA A 581 -1.91 -12.25 -25.37
CA ALA A 581 -1.57 -12.50 -26.77
C ALA A 581 -2.60 -11.84 -27.68
N HIS A 582 -2.14 -11.32 -28.81
CA HIS A 582 -2.97 -10.66 -29.81
C HIS A 582 -2.94 -11.43 -31.14
N ASN A 583 -3.86 -11.11 -32.05
CA ASN A 583 -3.87 -11.71 -33.37
C ASN A 583 -2.79 -11.08 -34.27
N ASP A 584 -1.62 -11.71 -34.34
CA ASP A 584 -0.49 -11.27 -35.15
C ASP A 584 -0.41 -12.01 -36.51
N ALA A 585 0.66 -11.75 -37.27
CA ALA A 585 0.89 -12.38 -38.57
C ALA A 585 1.03 -13.92 -38.47
N TYR A 586 1.58 -14.43 -37.37
CA TYR A 586 1.76 -15.86 -37.18
C TYR A 586 0.42 -16.56 -36.95
N ILE A 587 -0.48 -15.99 -36.15
CA ILE A 587 -1.82 -16.55 -36.00
C ILE A 587 -2.59 -16.56 -37.31
N ARG A 588 -2.50 -15.49 -38.10
CA ARG A 588 -3.14 -15.46 -39.43
C ARG A 588 -2.59 -16.54 -40.35
N HIS A 589 -1.28 -16.74 -40.36
CA HIS A 589 -0.65 -17.85 -41.08
C HIS A 589 -1.26 -19.20 -40.66
N LEU A 590 -1.41 -19.44 -39.36
CA LEU A 590 -1.95 -20.69 -38.84
C LEU A 590 -3.46 -20.87 -39.09
N TYR A 591 -4.25 -19.78 -39.14
CA TYR A 591 -5.65 -19.88 -39.55
C TYR A 591 -5.77 -20.39 -40.99
N VAL A 592 -4.90 -19.94 -41.89
CA VAL A 592 -4.88 -20.42 -43.27
C VAL A 592 -4.32 -21.85 -43.33
N THR A 593 -3.13 -22.09 -42.77
CA THR A 593 -2.40 -23.36 -42.98
C THR A 593 -2.89 -24.52 -42.12
N GLN A 594 -3.38 -24.27 -40.90
CA GLN A 594 -3.82 -25.33 -39.97
C GLN A 594 -5.34 -25.43 -39.84
N ARG A 595 -6.08 -24.34 -40.04
CA ARG A 595 -7.55 -24.33 -39.95
C ARG A 595 -8.25 -24.28 -41.31
N GLY A 596 -7.50 -24.13 -42.41
CA GLY A 596 -8.07 -24.07 -43.75
C GLY A 596 -9.00 -22.87 -43.95
N MET A 597 -8.80 -21.79 -43.19
CA MET A 597 -9.59 -20.58 -43.34
C MET A 597 -9.17 -19.83 -44.60
N ASP A 598 -10.14 -19.16 -45.22
CA ASP A 598 -9.91 -18.32 -46.38
C ASP A 598 -8.94 -17.16 -46.06
N GLU A 599 -7.85 -17.06 -46.82
CA GLU A 599 -6.81 -16.05 -46.58
C GLU A 599 -7.35 -14.63 -46.74
N HIS A 600 -8.27 -14.40 -47.69
CA HIS A 600 -8.89 -13.09 -47.88
C HIS A 600 -9.72 -12.68 -46.65
N ALA A 601 -10.49 -13.59 -46.08
CA ALA A 601 -11.22 -13.35 -44.84
C ALA A 601 -10.30 -13.08 -43.63
N VAL A 602 -9.17 -13.79 -43.51
CA VAL A 602 -8.21 -13.65 -42.40
C VAL A 602 -7.37 -12.37 -42.51
N CYS A 603 -7.04 -11.96 -43.74
CA CYS A 603 -6.15 -10.84 -44.04
C CYS A 603 -6.87 -9.53 -44.40
N HIS A 604 -8.20 -9.52 -44.39
CA HIS A 604 -8.99 -8.32 -44.66
C HIS A 604 -8.61 -7.17 -43.72
N GLY A 605 -8.19 -6.04 -44.28
CA GLY A 605 -7.78 -4.85 -43.54
C GLY A 605 -6.33 -4.85 -43.02
N VAL A 606 -5.54 -5.89 -43.32
CA VAL A 606 -4.10 -5.90 -43.03
C VAL A 606 -3.37 -4.99 -44.01
N SER A 607 -2.52 -4.10 -43.50
CA SER A 607 -1.71 -3.20 -44.33
C SER A 607 -0.81 -3.99 -45.29
N GLY A 608 -0.83 -3.62 -46.57
CA GLY A 608 -0.04 -4.27 -47.62
C GLY A 608 -0.67 -5.53 -48.23
N TYR A 609 -1.80 -6.01 -47.72
CA TYR A 609 -2.53 -7.12 -48.32
C TYR A 609 -3.39 -6.63 -49.50
N SER A 610 -3.17 -7.21 -50.69
CA SER A 610 -4.06 -7.09 -51.85
C SER A 610 -4.71 -8.44 -52.13
N ALA A 611 -6.02 -8.47 -52.40
CA ALA A 611 -6.74 -9.70 -52.71
C ALA A 611 -6.13 -10.52 -53.88
N ASN A 612 -5.34 -9.87 -54.73
CA ASN A 612 -4.73 -10.45 -55.93
C ASN A 612 -3.27 -10.91 -55.71
N CYS A 613 -2.78 -11.03 -54.47
CA CYS A 613 -1.36 -11.31 -54.22
C CYS A 613 -0.88 -12.71 -54.68
N HIS A 614 -1.80 -13.61 -55.04
CA HIS A 614 -1.53 -14.90 -55.66
C HIS A 614 -1.77 -14.93 -57.17
N GLU A 615 -2.29 -13.85 -57.76
CA GLU A 615 -2.38 -13.72 -59.22
C GLU A 615 -0.97 -13.45 -59.76
N SER A 616 -0.31 -14.53 -60.16
CA SER A 616 0.90 -14.46 -60.95
C SER A 616 0.61 -13.61 -62.19
N VAL A 617 1.33 -12.50 -62.35
CA VAL A 617 1.37 -11.77 -63.63
C VAL A 617 1.96 -12.73 -64.66
N VAL A 618 1.10 -13.44 -65.39
CA VAL A 618 1.49 -14.11 -66.63
C VAL A 618 1.69 -12.98 -67.64
N ILE A 619 2.93 -12.52 -67.79
CA ILE A 619 3.31 -11.73 -68.96
C ILE A 619 3.28 -12.71 -70.15
N VAL A 620 2.16 -12.73 -70.88
CA VAL A 620 2.13 -13.34 -72.21
C VAL A 620 2.82 -12.35 -73.14
N GLY A 621 4.03 -12.72 -73.58
CA GLY A 621 4.85 -11.96 -74.51
C GLY A 621 4.34 -11.95 -75.94
#